data_AF-A0A7S3UU84-F1
#
_entry.id   AF-A0A7S3UU84-F1
#
_cell.length_a   1.000
_cell.length_b   1.000
_cell.length_c   1.000
_cell.angle_alpha   90.00
_cell.angle_beta   90.00
_cell.angle_gamma   90.00
#
_symmetry.space_group_name_H-M   'P 1'
#
loop_
_entity.id
_entity.type
_entity.pdbx_description
1 polymer ?
#
loop_
_entity_poly.entity_id
_entity_poly.type
_entity_poly.pdbx_seq_one_letter_code
_entity_poly.pdbx_strand_id
1 'polypeptide(L)'
;EDGVEAHFLHSVLSMHQDRFADCTAWIDRARRNLDKSLTALLSESYERAYEPLIFVQQLSEIEEIIEFKQLSLAGRSPTEVEAARLHLIDKWGRRLRGCQPDASVWQQILSVRSVVVAPAEDLDTYLSYAALCLHNGNYSLAEQILHKPLGANPSFLFGSQVNLGSAGLGVG
;
A
#
# COMPACT_ATOMS: atom_id res chain seq x y z
N GLU A 1 -8.79 6.27 24.38
CA GLU A 1 -8.70 6.84 23.03
C GLU A 1 -7.84 5.89 22.23
N ASP A 2 -8.36 5.34 21.13
CA ASP A 2 -7.59 4.41 20.31
C ASP A 2 -6.46 5.18 19.60
N GLY A 3 -5.26 4.60 19.52
CA GLY A 3 -4.10 5.25 18.90
C GLY A 3 -4.29 5.52 17.40
N VAL A 4 -3.44 6.37 16.80
CA VAL A 4 -3.43 6.63 15.35
C VAL A 4 -3.32 5.32 14.56
N GLU A 5 -2.42 4.44 15.00
CA GLU A 5 -2.17 3.14 14.38
C GLU A 5 -3.43 2.26 14.33
N ALA A 6 -4.25 2.25 15.40
CA ALA A 6 -5.49 1.49 15.42
C ALA A 6 -6.48 1.99 14.34
N HIS A 7 -6.64 3.31 14.24
CA HIS A 7 -7.49 3.92 13.20
C HIS A 7 -6.96 3.64 11.79
N PHE A 8 -5.64 3.68 11.61
CA PHE A 8 -4.99 3.31 10.35
C PHE A 8 -5.25 1.84 9.99
N LEU A 9 -5.03 0.90 10.91
CA LEU A 9 -5.30 -0.52 10.65
C LEU A 9 -6.78 -0.77 10.31
N HIS A 10 -7.71 -0.08 10.98
CA HIS A 10 -9.14 -0.13 10.63
C HIS A 10 -9.43 0.39 9.21
N SER A 11 -8.75 1.44 8.74
CA SER A 11 -8.87 1.89 7.34
C SER A 11 -8.34 0.84 6.36
N VAL A 12 -7.17 0.24 6.61
CA VAL A 12 -6.61 -0.82 5.75
C VAL A 12 -7.56 -2.01 5.67
N LEU A 13 -8.08 -2.49 6.80
CA LEU A 13 -9.05 -3.60 6.85
C LEU A 13 -10.33 -3.26 6.09
N SER A 14 -10.85 -2.04 6.22
CA SER A 14 -12.07 -1.61 5.54
C SER A 14 -11.86 -1.47 4.03
N MET A 15 -10.68 -1.01 3.61
CA MET A 15 -10.26 -0.95 2.19
C MET A 15 -10.15 -2.34 1.55
N HIS A 16 -9.65 -3.34 2.28
CA HIS A 16 -9.58 -4.73 1.81
C HIS A 16 -10.95 -5.40 1.69
N GLN A 17 -11.93 -4.96 2.49
CA GLN A 17 -13.30 -5.48 2.47
C GLN A 17 -14.22 -4.68 1.53
N ASP A 18 -13.67 -3.76 0.74
CA ASP A 18 -14.40 -2.84 -0.15
C ASP A 18 -15.51 -2.02 0.54
N ARG A 19 -15.38 -1.82 1.87
CA ARG A 19 -16.26 -0.95 2.66
C ARG A 19 -15.75 0.48 2.61
N PHE A 20 -15.94 1.13 1.46
CA PHE A 20 -15.36 2.45 1.18
C PHE A 20 -15.85 3.55 2.14
N ALA A 21 -17.13 3.57 2.49
CA ALA A 21 -17.68 4.58 3.40
C ALA A 21 -17.08 4.48 4.82
N ASP A 22 -16.95 3.24 5.34
CA ASP A 22 -16.30 2.99 6.63
C ASP A 22 -14.83 3.39 6.57
N CYS A 23 -14.14 3.05 5.48
CA CYS A 23 -12.73 3.38 5.29
C CYS A 23 -12.50 4.90 5.36
N THR A 24 -13.29 5.70 4.62
CA THR A 24 -13.21 7.17 4.67
C THR A 24 -13.44 7.71 6.08
N ALA A 25 -14.41 7.17 6.81
CA ALA A 25 -14.67 7.58 8.19
C ALA A 25 -13.48 7.27 9.13
N TRP A 26 -12.79 6.15 8.93
CA TRP A 26 -11.58 5.81 9.68
C TRP A 26 -10.39 6.70 9.32
N ILE A 27 -10.22 7.04 8.03
CA ILE A 27 -9.18 7.97 7.57
C ILE A 27 -9.37 9.35 8.20
N ASP A 28 -10.61 9.87 8.21
CA ASP A 28 -10.93 11.15 8.85
C ASP A 28 -10.67 11.15 10.36
N ARG A 29 -10.89 10.01 11.04
CA ARG A 29 -10.55 9.87 12.46
C ARG A 29 -9.04 9.83 12.67
N ALA A 30 -8.31 9.09 11.85
CA ALA A 30 -6.85 9.02 11.91
C ALA A 30 -6.21 10.39 11.67
N ARG A 31 -6.66 11.15 10.65
CA ARG A 31 -6.20 12.51 10.36
C ARG A 31 -6.47 13.48 11.52
N ARG A 32 -7.70 13.49 12.06
CA ARG A 32 -8.03 14.33 13.23
C ARG A 32 -7.18 14.01 14.45
N ASN A 33 -6.75 12.77 14.62
CA ASN A 33 -5.84 12.41 15.71
C ASN A 33 -4.42 12.90 15.43
N LEU A 34 -3.91 12.66 14.22
CA LEU A 34 -2.61 13.15 13.76
C LEU A 34 -2.49 14.67 13.87
N ASP A 35 -3.52 15.42 13.46
CA ASP A 35 -3.52 16.89 13.49
C ASP A 35 -3.30 17.46 14.90
N LYS A 36 -3.75 16.75 15.96
CA LYS A 36 -3.56 17.21 17.34
C LYS A 36 -2.09 17.25 17.75
N SER A 37 -1.28 16.35 17.22
CA SER A 37 0.14 16.20 17.60
C SER A 37 1.11 16.63 16.51
N LEU A 38 0.73 16.57 15.23
CA LEU A 38 1.63 16.77 14.09
C LEU A 38 2.23 18.18 14.07
N THR A 39 1.43 19.22 14.32
CA THR A 39 1.93 20.61 14.35
C THR A 39 2.96 20.82 15.46
N ALA A 40 2.73 20.24 16.63
CA ALA A 40 3.66 20.31 17.75
C ALA A 40 4.96 19.56 17.41
N LEU A 41 4.87 18.33 16.93
CA LEU A 41 6.04 17.51 16.57
C LEU A 41 6.89 18.17 15.47
N LEU A 42 6.25 18.72 14.43
CA LEU A 42 6.94 19.45 13.35
C LEU A 42 7.69 20.68 13.86
N SER A 43 7.13 21.38 14.85
CA SER A 43 7.78 22.56 15.46
C SER A 43 9.00 22.19 16.29
N GLU A 44 9.05 20.97 16.83
CA GLU A 44 10.20 20.47 17.60
C GLU A 44 11.31 19.95 16.69
N SER A 45 10.99 19.04 15.77
CA SER A 45 11.94 18.51 14.80
C SER A 45 11.25 17.74 13.69
N TYR A 46 11.81 17.77 12.47
CA TYR A 46 11.34 16.94 11.37
C TYR A 46 11.44 15.45 11.68
N GLU A 47 12.50 15.01 12.37
CA GLU A 47 12.73 13.60 12.73
C GLU A 47 11.57 13.03 13.57
N ARG A 48 11.10 13.76 14.59
CA ARG A 48 9.96 13.35 15.41
C ARG A 48 8.63 13.37 14.66
N ALA A 49 8.50 14.25 13.67
CA ALA A 49 7.31 14.32 12.84
C ALA A 49 7.31 13.30 11.69
N TYR A 50 8.44 12.64 11.43
CA TYR A 50 8.61 11.82 10.23
C TYR A 50 7.66 10.63 10.19
N GLU A 51 7.59 9.85 11.27
CA GLU A 51 6.66 8.72 11.37
C GLU A 51 5.19 9.15 11.20
N PRO A 52 4.69 10.20 11.90
CA PRO A 52 3.37 10.77 11.61
C PRO A 52 3.15 11.18 10.14
N LEU A 53 4.16 11.75 9.48
CA LEU A 53 4.08 12.12 8.06
C LEU A 53 3.96 10.89 7.14
N ILE A 54 4.60 9.76 7.50
CA ILE A 54 4.40 8.50 6.78
C ILE A 54 2.95 8.03 6.90
N PHE A 55 2.34 8.10 8.08
CA PHE A 55 0.91 7.79 8.21
C PHE A 55 0.03 8.72 7.35
N VAL A 56 0.32 10.03 7.31
CA VAL A 56 -0.40 10.97 6.44
C VAL A 56 -0.28 10.58 4.96
N GLN A 57 0.92 10.22 4.52
CA GLN A 57 1.18 9.72 3.16
C GLN A 57 0.37 8.45 2.88
N GLN A 58 0.43 7.45 3.76
CA GLN A 58 -0.28 6.18 3.59
C GLN A 58 -1.81 6.38 3.58
N LEU A 59 -2.35 7.22 4.47
CA LEU A 59 -3.78 7.55 4.49
C LEU A 59 -4.21 8.20 3.16
N SER A 60 -3.38 9.07 2.59
CA SER A 60 -3.65 9.70 1.30
C SER A 60 -3.59 8.69 0.14
N GLU A 61 -2.68 7.71 0.20
CA GLU A 61 -2.62 6.63 -0.78
C GLU A 61 -3.83 5.68 -0.67
N ILE A 62 -4.34 5.41 0.53
CA ILE A 62 -5.58 4.64 0.73
C ILE A 62 -6.78 5.34 0.08
N GLU A 63 -6.91 6.67 0.21
CA GLU A 63 -7.98 7.42 -0.46
C GLU A 63 -7.89 7.28 -1.99
N GLU A 64 -6.71 7.44 -2.56
CA GLU A 64 -6.48 7.27 -4.00
C GLU A 64 -6.78 5.83 -4.46
N ILE A 65 -6.52 4.82 -3.63
CA ILE A 65 -6.91 3.42 -3.89
C ILE A 65 -8.44 3.27 -3.92
N ILE A 66 -9.15 3.89 -2.98
CA ILE A 66 -10.62 3.87 -2.94
C ILE A 66 -11.18 4.49 -4.22
N GLU A 67 -10.69 5.67 -4.60
CA GLU A 67 -11.09 6.36 -5.83
C GLU A 67 -10.84 5.50 -7.06
N PHE A 68 -9.67 4.85 -7.14
CA PHE A 68 -9.34 3.94 -8.23
C PHE A 68 -10.28 2.74 -8.32
N LYS A 69 -10.54 2.07 -7.18
CA LYS A 69 -11.47 0.93 -7.11
C LYS A 69 -12.87 1.35 -7.53
N GLN A 70 -13.37 2.50 -7.07
CA GLN A 70 -14.67 3.03 -7.48
C GLN A 70 -14.73 3.35 -8.98
N LEU A 71 -13.66 3.91 -9.55
CA LEU A 71 -13.55 4.17 -10.99
C LEU A 71 -13.59 2.87 -11.81
N SER A 72 -12.92 1.82 -11.33
CA SER A 72 -12.95 0.49 -11.96
C SER A 72 -14.35 -0.16 -11.88
N LEU A 73 -15.04 -0.01 -10.74
CA LEU A 73 -16.40 -0.53 -10.54
C LEU A 73 -17.48 0.23 -11.34
N ALA A 74 -17.24 1.50 -11.68
CA ALA A 74 -18.18 2.34 -12.43
C ALA A 74 -18.37 1.92 -13.91
N GLY A 75 -17.79 0.80 -14.35
CA GLY A 75 -17.97 0.26 -15.70
C GLY A 75 -17.29 1.12 -16.79
N ARG A 76 -16.21 1.81 -16.43
CA ARG A 76 -15.38 2.59 -17.36
C ARG A 76 -14.69 1.70 -18.38
N SER A 77 -14.25 2.30 -19.49
CA SER A 77 -13.54 1.54 -20.51
C SER A 77 -12.22 0.98 -19.94
N PRO A 78 -11.79 -0.23 -20.34
CA PRO A 78 -10.54 -0.81 -19.86
C PRO A 78 -9.32 0.11 -20.06
N THR A 79 -9.32 0.90 -21.13
CA THR A 79 -8.26 1.86 -21.45
C THR A 79 -8.20 3.03 -20.47
N GLU A 80 -9.34 3.52 -19.99
CA GLU A 80 -9.40 4.60 -18.99
C GLU A 80 -8.91 4.11 -17.62
N VAL A 81 -9.31 2.90 -17.23
CA VAL A 81 -8.85 2.27 -15.98
C VAL A 81 -7.33 2.09 -16.01
N GLU A 82 -6.79 1.60 -17.14
CA GLU A 82 -5.35 1.43 -17.30
C GLU A 82 -4.59 2.75 -17.27
N ALA A 83 -5.10 3.79 -17.94
CA ALA A 83 -4.49 5.13 -17.90
C ALA A 83 -4.49 5.71 -16.47
N ALA A 84 -5.58 5.53 -15.72
CA ALA A 84 -5.67 5.95 -14.33
C ALA A 84 -4.66 5.18 -13.44
N ARG A 85 -4.50 3.87 -13.69
CA ARG A 85 -3.53 3.02 -12.98
C ARG A 85 -2.09 3.47 -13.22
N LEU A 86 -1.70 3.70 -14.48
CA LEU A 86 -0.37 4.21 -14.83
C LEU A 86 -0.10 5.58 -14.21
N HIS A 87 -1.11 6.45 -14.18
CA HIS A 87 -1.00 7.75 -13.53
C HIS A 87 -0.75 7.62 -12.01
N LEU A 88 -1.41 6.67 -11.34
CA LEU A 88 -1.18 6.39 -9.92
C LEU A 88 0.24 5.87 -9.68
N ILE A 89 0.73 4.95 -10.51
CA ILE A 89 2.10 4.41 -10.39
C ILE A 89 3.13 5.54 -10.50
N ASP A 90 3.03 6.42 -11.50
CA ASP A 90 3.94 7.57 -11.63
C ASP A 90 3.87 8.50 -10.40
N LYS A 91 2.65 8.85 -9.97
CA LYS A 91 2.42 9.74 -8.84
C LYS A 91 3.04 9.16 -7.55
N TRP A 92 2.77 7.89 -7.28
CA TRP A 92 3.28 7.16 -6.13
C TRP A 92 4.79 6.95 -6.17
N GLY A 93 5.35 6.67 -7.35
CA GLY A 93 6.79 6.58 -7.57
C GLY A 93 7.49 7.90 -7.25
N ARG A 94 6.94 9.04 -7.68
CA ARG A 94 7.46 10.38 -7.34
C ARG A 94 7.44 10.65 -5.84
N ARG A 95 6.34 10.32 -5.14
CA ARG A 95 6.25 10.51 -3.68
C ARG A 95 7.20 9.61 -2.91
N LEU A 96 7.36 8.35 -3.34
CA LEU A 96 8.27 7.40 -2.66
C LEU A 96 9.74 7.84 -2.77
N ARG A 97 10.15 8.35 -3.94
CA ARG A 97 11.51 8.90 -4.11
C ARG A 97 11.81 10.11 -3.22
N GLY A 98 10.77 10.80 -2.75
CA GLY A 98 10.89 11.89 -1.77
C GLY A 98 10.94 11.41 -0.31
N CYS A 99 10.66 10.13 -0.04
CA CYS A 99 10.78 9.54 1.28
C CYS A 99 12.24 9.21 1.61
N GLN A 100 12.56 9.11 2.89
CA GLN A 100 13.87 8.69 3.37
C GLN A 100 14.22 7.33 2.74
N PRO A 101 15.48 7.12 2.31
CA PRO A 101 15.94 5.83 1.80
C PRO A 101 16.09 4.85 2.96
N ASP A 102 14.96 4.43 3.52
CA ASP A 102 14.86 3.44 4.57
C ASP A 102 13.98 2.28 4.11
N ALA A 103 14.49 1.05 4.27
CA ALA A 103 13.84 -0.13 3.75
C ALA A 103 12.50 -0.43 4.46
N SER A 104 12.38 -0.08 5.75
CA SER A 104 11.16 -0.29 6.52
C SER A 104 10.07 0.72 6.12
N VAL A 105 10.44 1.98 5.90
CA VAL A 105 9.52 3.03 5.42
C VAL A 105 8.99 2.67 4.04
N TRP A 106 9.86 2.24 3.13
CA TRP A 106 9.46 1.83 1.79
C TRP A 106 8.55 0.61 1.83
N GLN A 107 8.84 -0.37 2.68
CA GLN A 107 7.98 -1.54 2.86
C GLN A 107 6.57 -1.16 3.33
N GLN A 108 6.47 -0.28 4.32
CA GLN A 108 5.19 0.19 4.87
C GLN A 108 4.34 0.85 3.77
N ILE A 109 4.93 1.72 2.96
CA ILE A 109 4.21 2.41 1.87
C ILE A 109 3.83 1.42 0.76
N LEU A 110 4.78 0.58 0.30
CA LEU A 110 4.53 -0.38 -0.77
C LEU A 110 3.48 -1.42 -0.40
N SER A 111 3.36 -1.78 0.88
CA SER A 111 2.32 -2.70 1.36
C SER A 111 0.91 -2.18 1.07
N VAL A 112 0.68 -0.87 1.23
CA VAL A 112 -0.61 -0.22 0.93
C VAL A 112 -0.90 -0.27 -0.58
N ARG A 113 0.11 0.05 -1.41
CA ARG A 113 -0.03 0.08 -2.88
C ARG A 113 -0.29 -1.29 -3.50
N SER A 114 0.20 -2.36 -2.86
CA SER A 114 0.09 -3.74 -3.34
C SER A 114 -1.35 -4.24 -3.50
N VAL A 115 -2.32 -3.51 -2.95
CA VAL A 115 -3.76 -3.80 -3.06
C VAL A 115 -4.29 -3.61 -4.48
N VAL A 116 -3.69 -2.70 -5.26
CA VAL A 116 -4.15 -2.37 -6.62
C VAL A 116 -3.07 -2.44 -7.69
N VAL A 117 -1.79 -2.46 -7.30
CA VAL A 117 -0.65 -2.57 -8.23
C VAL A 117 0.17 -3.80 -7.87
N ALA A 118 0.30 -4.72 -8.80
CA ALA A 118 1.17 -5.88 -8.65
C ALA A 118 2.65 -5.46 -8.80
N PRO A 119 3.60 -6.14 -8.13
CA PRO A 119 5.02 -5.82 -8.23
C PRO A 119 5.57 -5.80 -9.67
N ALA A 120 5.04 -6.64 -10.54
CA ALA A 120 5.43 -6.72 -11.95
C ALA A 120 5.03 -5.47 -12.77
N GLU A 121 4.12 -4.66 -12.26
CA GLU A 121 3.59 -3.48 -12.95
C GLU A 121 4.35 -2.19 -12.58
N ASP A 122 5.15 -2.21 -11.51
CA ASP A 122 5.95 -1.09 -11.02
C ASP A 122 7.40 -1.52 -10.78
N LEU A 123 8.01 -2.14 -11.79
CA LEU A 123 9.34 -2.74 -11.70
C LEU A 123 10.41 -1.74 -11.23
N ASP A 124 10.38 -0.51 -11.73
CA ASP A 124 11.38 0.51 -11.41
C ASP A 124 11.43 0.81 -9.90
N THR A 125 10.26 0.87 -9.26
CA THR A 125 10.16 1.09 -7.82
C THR A 125 10.67 -0.12 -7.04
N TYR A 126 10.30 -1.33 -7.44
CA TYR A 126 10.74 -2.56 -6.76
C TYR A 126 12.25 -2.84 -6.95
N LEU A 127 12.82 -2.50 -8.12
CA LEU A 127 14.27 -2.55 -8.34
C LEU A 127 15.02 -1.54 -7.49
N SER A 128 14.50 -0.32 -7.39
CA SER A 128 15.05 0.71 -6.50
C SER A 128 14.99 0.27 -5.03
N TYR A 129 13.89 -0.37 -4.63
CA TYR A 129 13.72 -0.92 -3.29
C TYR A 129 14.69 -2.08 -3.00
N ALA A 130 14.90 -2.98 -3.96
CA ALA A 130 15.90 -4.04 -3.85
C ALA A 130 17.31 -3.47 -3.73
N ALA A 131 17.66 -2.47 -4.54
CA ALA A 131 18.95 -1.78 -4.46
C ALA A 131 19.17 -1.13 -3.08
N LEU A 132 18.12 -0.52 -2.51
CA LEU A 132 18.16 0.03 -1.16
C LEU A 132 18.42 -1.06 -0.10
N CYS A 133 17.73 -2.19 -0.20
CA CYS A 133 17.95 -3.32 0.72
C CYS A 133 19.38 -3.88 0.61
N LEU A 134 19.94 -3.95 -0.61
CA LEU A 134 21.32 -4.37 -0.83
C LEU A 134 22.33 -3.40 -0.20
N HIS A 135 22.10 -2.09 -0.33
CA HIS A 135 22.98 -1.08 0.27
C HIS A 135 22.97 -1.15 1.80
N ASN A 136 21.83 -1.47 2.39
CA ASN A 136 21.66 -1.62 3.84
C ASN A 136 22.14 -2.99 4.37
N GLY A 137 22.69 -3.87 3.52
CA GLY A 137 23.18 -5.20 3.90
C GLY A 137 22.08 -6.26 4.09
N ASN A 138 20.83 -5.96 3.73
CA ASN A 138 19.67 -6.85 3.88
C ASN A 138 19.47 -7.71 2.62
N TYR A 139 20.44 -8.58 2.33
CA TYR A 139 20.46 -9.39 1.09
C TYR A 139 19.26 -10.35 0.96
N SER A 140 18.81 -10.96 2.06
CA SER A 140 17.66 -11.87 2.07
C SER A 140 16.36 -11.16 1.69
N LEU A 141 16.18 -9.92 2.16
CA LEU A 141 15.03 -9.10 1.80
C LEU A 141 15.10 -8.66 0.33
N ALA A 142 16.29 -8.26 -0.14
CA ALA A 142 16.50 -7.91 -1.55
C ALA A 142 16.15 -9.09 -2.48
N GLU A 143 16.59 -10.30 -2.13
CA GLU A 143 16.23 -11.53 -2.87
C GLU A 143 14.70 -11.72 -2.91
N GLN A 144 14.01 -11.68 -1.77
CA GLN A 144 12.55 -11.80 -1.72
C GLN A 144 11.82 -10.74 -2.56
N ILE A 145 12.31 -9.50 -2.54
CA ILE A 145 11.74 -8.40 -3.32
C ILE A 145 11.89 -8.67 -4.82
N LEU A 146 13.02 -9.20 -5.27
CA LEU A 146 13.29 -9.50 -6.68
C LEU A 146 12.48 -10.70 -7.19
N HIS A 147 12.23 -11.70 -6.33
CA HIS A 147 11.40 -12.86 -6.71
C HIS A 147 9.95 -12.49 -7.00
N LYS A 148 9.38 -11.50 -6.30
CA LYS A 148 7.98 -11.06 -6.47
C LYS A 148 7.64 -10.60 -7.91
N PRO A 149 8.37 -9.65 -8.54
CA PRO A 149 8.12 -9.22 -9.90
C PRO A 149 8.58 -10.24 -10.96
N LEU A 150 9.62 -11.03 -10.70
CA LEU A 150 10.18 -11.98 -11.66
C LEU A 150 9.40 -13.30 -11.77
N GLY A 151 8.41 -13.53 -10.90
CA GLY A 151 7.55 -14.73 -10.94
C GLY A 151 8.28 -16.04 -10.64
N ALA A 152 9.53 -15.98 -10.16
CA ALA A 152 10.32 -17.13 -9.77
C ALA A 152 9.88 -17.60 -8.38
N ASN A 153 8.85 -18.44 -8.30
CA ASN A 153 8.39 -19.08 -7.08
C ASN A 153 9.51 -19.90 -6.42
N PRO A 154 9.59 -19.87 -5.08
CA PRO A 154 8.99 -20.97 -4.34
C PRO A 154 8.25 -20.50 -3.07
N SER A 155 6.92 -20.62 -3.11
CA SER A 155 6.05 -20.92 -1.95
C SER A 155 5.95 -19.87 -0.82
N PHE A 156 4.73 -19.32 -0.69
CA PHE A 156 4.20 -18.54 0.44
C PHE A 156 4.79 -17.13 0.64
N LEU A 157 3.91 -16.11 0.67
CA LEU A 157 3.55 -15.38 1.90
C LEU A 157 2.55 -14.25 1.55
N PHE A 158 1.38 -14.34 2.18
CA PHE A 158 0.17 -13.50 2.11
C PHE A 158 -0.82 -13.78 0.97
N GLY A 159 -1.87 -14.57 1.31
CA GLY A 159 -3.07 -14.72 0.49
C GLY A 159 -3.65 -16.13 0.56
N SER A 160 -4.45 -16.39 1.59
CA SER A 160 -5.26 -17.60 1.80
C SER A 160 -5.92 -18.14 0.52
N GLN A 161 -5.74 -19.43 0.26
CA GLN A 161 -6.74 -20.21 -0.46
C GLN A 161 -8.04 -20.18 0.35
N VAL A 162 -8.99 -19.34 -0.06
CA VAL A 162 -10.40 -19.63 0.19
C VAL A 162 -10.75 -20.74 -0.80
N ASN A 163 -10.70 -21.97 -0.30
CA ASN A 163 -11.14 -23.16 -1.02
C ASN A 163 -12.67 -23.11 -1.12
N LEU A 164 -13.20 -22.45 -2.16
CA LEU A 164 -14.58 -22.66 -2.59
C LEU A 164 -14.60 -23.97 -3.38
N GLY A 165 -14.87 -25.06 -2.66
CA GLY A 165 -15.05 -26.39 -3.24
C GLY A 165 -16.15 -26.37 -4.30
N SER A 166 -15.73 -26.38 -5.56
CA SER A 166 -16.53 -26.82 -6.68
C SER A 166 -16.54 -28.36 -6.68
N ALA A 167 -17.55 -28.96 -6.07
CA ALA A 167 -17.88 -30.37 -6.28
C ALA A 167 -19.25 -30.46 -6.96
N GLY A 168 -19.26 -30.22 -8.27
CA GLY A 168 -20.36 -30.59 -9.15
C GLY A 168 -19.98 -31.83 -9.96
N LEU A 169 -20.76 -32.90 -9.75
CA LEU A 169 -21.17 -33.92 -10.72
C LEU A 169 -20.10 -34.87 -11.30
N GLY A 170 -20.33 -36.19 -11.10
CA GLY A 170 -19.60 -37.22 -11.82
C GLY A 170 -19.92 -38.67 -11.45
N VAL A 171 -21.09 -39.16 -11.87
CA VAL A 171 -21.40 -40.51 -12.37
C VAL A 171 -21.01 -41.75 -11.55
N GLY A 172 -22.04 -42.47 -11.10
CA GLY A 172 -22.03 -43.86 -10.63
C GLY A 172 -23.45 -44.36 -10.43
#